data_AF-A0A645HYF6-F1
#
_entry.id   AF-A0A645HYF6-F1
#
_cell.length_a   1.000
_cell.length_b   1.000
_cell.length_c   1.000
_cell.angle_alpha   90.00
_cell.angle_beta   90.00
_cell.angle_gamma   90.00
#
_symmetry.space_group_name_H-M   'P 1'
#
loop_
_entity.id
_entity.type
_entity.pdbx_description
1 polymer ?
#
loop_
_entity_poly.entity_id
_entity_poly.type
_entity_poly.pdbx_seq_one_letter_code
_entity_poly.pdbx_strand_id
1 'polypeptide(L)'
;MIDAIAKHPALKPPVLFSETMAGADGIIGYGNKMGEGWLLTAEMMELQQHGVDNIICAQPFGCLPNHICGKGMMSKIRAVYPDANIVAIDYDPSATRVNQENRIKLMLSVAKERLLPVDPNVKQPVFDAQVQEDVYAAFTNPITANT
;
A
#
# COMPACT_ATOMS: atom_id res chain seq x y z
N MET A 1 10.63 24.30 2.40
CA MET A 1 9.82 23.25 3.06
C MET A 1 10.70 22.11 3.55
N ILE A 2 11.42 21.44 2.65
CA ILE A 2 12.34 20.32 2.99
C ILE A 2 13.30 20.71 4.13
N ASP A 3 14.02 21.84 4.00
CA ASP A 3 14.94 22.33 5.04
C ASP A 3 14.28 22.63 6.39
N ALA A 4 12.98 22.93 6.40
CA ALA A 4 12.23 23.17 7.63
C ALA A 4 11.88 21.84 8.31
N ILE A 5 11.44 20.83 7.53
CA ILE A 5 11.10 19.49 8.04
C ILE A 5 12.37 18.76 8.51
N ALA A 6 13.48 18.89 7.78
CA ALA A 6 14.76 18.26 8.11
C ALA A 6 15.33 18.71 9.47
N LYS A 7 14.89 19.85 10.01
CA LYS A 7 15.27 20.32 11.35
C LYS A 7 14.58 19.52 12.48
N HIS A 8 13.60 18.68 12.17
CA HIS A 8 12.85 17.89 13.13
C HIS A 8 13.19 16.39 12.98
N PRO A 9 14.00 15.80 13.89
CA PRO A 9 14.48 14.43 13.77
C PRO A 9 13.41 13.33 13.72
N ALA A 10 12.20 13.62 14.24
CA ALA A 10 11.08 12.70 14.26
C ALA A 10 10.34 12.61 12.92
N LEU A 11 10.65 13.47 11.96
CA LEU A 11 9.99 13.54 10.66
C LEU A 11 10.96 13.16 9.55
N LYS A 12 10.47 12.43 8.55
CA LYS A 12 11.20 12.19 7.31
C LYS A 12 10.81 13.28 6.30
N PRO A 13 11.75 14.12 5.83
CA PRO A 13 11.43 15.09 4.80
C PRO A 13 11.14 14.39 3.46
N PRO A 14 10.30 14.98 2.60
CA PRO A 14 10.12 14.48 1.24
C PRO A 14 11.39 14.71 0.42
N VAL A 15 11.49 14.00 -0.70
CA VAL A 15 12.58 14.21 -1.67
C VAL A 15 12.38 15.50 -2.48
N LEU A 16 13.37 15.86 -3.30
CA LEU A 16 13.21 16.95 -4.26
C LEU A 16 12.15 16.58 -5.30
N PHE A 17 11.35 17.55 -5.77
CA PHE A 17 10.32 17.29 -6.77
C PHE A 17 10.86 16.62 -8.05
N SER A 18 12.09 16.93 -8.45
CA SER A 18 12.76 16.27 -9.58
C SER A 18 13.01 14.78 -9.35
N GLU A 19 13.24 14.36 -8.10
CA GLU A 19 13.41 12.96 -7.71
C GLU A 19 12.07 12.25 -7.69
N THR A 20 11.01 12.89 -7.18
CA THR A 20 9.64 12.37 -7.29
C THR A 20 9.28 12.17 -8.77
N MET A 21 9.54 13.15 -9.65
CA MET A 21 9.34 13.01 -11.10
C MET A 21 10.04 11.78 -11.67
N ALA A 22 11.31 11.55 -11.31
CA ALA A 22 12.06 10.38 -11.77
C ALA A 22 11.40 9.04 -11.36
N GLY A 23 10.65 9.02 -10.25
CA GLY A 23 9.86 7.86 -9.82
C GLY A 23 8.74 7.43 -10.77
N ALA A 24 8.27 8.32 -11.67
CA ALA A 24 7.29 7.96 -12.70
C ALA A 24 7.91 7.26 -13.92
N ASP A 25 9.22 7.39 -14.15
CA ASP A 25 9.86 6.88 -15.35
C ASP A 25 9.76 5.34 -15.45
N GLY A 26 9.39 4.84 -16.63
CA GLY A 26 9.15 3.41 -16.87
C GLY A 26 7.90 2.81 -16.18
N ILE A 27 7.17 3.60 -15.36
CA ILE A 27 5.94 3.16 -14.68
C ILE A 27 4.70 3.80 -15.30
N ILE A 28 4.66 5.13 -15.38
CA ILE A 28 3.52 5.90 -15.89
C ILE A 28 3.98 7.10 -16.72
N GLY A 29 3.30 7.38 -17.82
CA GLY A 29 3.62 8.54 -18.65
C GLY A 29 3.12 9.86 -18.05
N TYR A 30 3.94 10.92 -18.16
CA TYR A 30 3.58 12.30 -17.75
C TYR A 30 2.33 12.87 -18.44
N GLY A 31 1.88 12.25 -19.55
CA GLY A 31 0.62 12.60 -20.21
C GLY A 31 -0.63 12.31 -19.38
N ASN A 32 -0.53 11.48 -18.34
CA ASN A 32 -1.60 11.23 -17.38
C ASN A 32 -1.70 12.43 -16.42
N LYS A 33 -2.49 13.43 -16.79
CA LYS A 33 -2.57 14.73 -16.09
C LYS A 33 -3.94 15.06 -15.49
N MET A 34 -4.83 14.07 -15.39
CA MET A 34 -6.13 14.22 -14.73
C MET A 34 -5.96 14.17 -13.21
N GLY A 35 -6.47 15.19 -12.50
CA GLY A 35 -6.26 15.32 -11.05
C GLY A 35 -4.77 15.32 -10.69
N GLU A 36 -4.37 14.49 -9.73
CA GLU A 36 -2.96 14.27 -9.38
C GLU A 36 -2.19 13.53 -10.49
N GLY A 37 -2.89 12.74 -11.33
CA GLY A 37 -2.32 12.15 -12.54
C GLY A 37 -1.13 11.23 -12.25
N TRP A 38 -0.03 11.44 -12.97
CA TRP A 38 1.22 10.69 -12.83
C TRP A 38 1.89 10.89 -11.46
N LEU A 39 1.61 12.02 -10.78
CA LEU A 39 2.23 12.36 -9.49
C LEU A 39 1.88 11.33 -8.42
N LEU A 40 0.64 10.88 -8.38
CA LEU A 40 0.17 9.89 -7.41
C LEU A 40 0.99 8.58 -7.46
N THR A 41 1.24 8.08 -8.67
CA THR A 41 2.06 6.87 -8.87
C THR A 41 3.53 7.14 -8.48
N ALA A 42 4.05 8.32 -8.84
CA ALA A 42 5.41 8.72 -8.53
C ALA A 42 5.65 8.85 -7.02
N GLU A 43 4.70 9.39 -6.27
CA GLU A 43 4.75 9.46 -4.80
C GLU A 43 4.66 8.07 -4.16
N MET A 44 3.86 7.14 -4.71
CA MET A 44 3.91 5.75 -4.28
C MET A 44 5.30 5.13 -4.48
N MET A 45 5.96 5.44 -5.59
CA MET A 45 7.34 4.98 -5.86
C MET A 45 8.35 5.61 -4.91
N GLU A 46 8.22 6.90 -4.59
CA GLU A 46 9.03 7.58 -3.58
C GLU A 46 8.86 6.93 -2.19
N LEU A 47 7.64 6.60 -1.80
CA LEU A 47 7.37 5.89 -0.55
C LEU A 47 8.09 4.53 -0.50
N GLN A 48 8.06 3.77 -1.60
CA GLN A 48 8.79 2.49 -1.70
C GLN A 48 10.31 2.69 -1.58
N GLN A 49 10.88 3.70 -2.26
CA GLN A 49 12.31 4.06 -2.13
C GLN A 49 12.68 4.42 -0.69
N HIS A 50 11.73 4.99 0.06
CA HIS A 50 11.87 5.32 1.46
C HIS A 50 11.67 4.14 2.42
N GLY A 51 11.47 2.91 1.92
CA GLY A 51 11.25 1.71 2.71
C GLY A 51 9.83 1.58 3.26
N VAL A 52 8.85 2.26 2.65
CA VAL A 52 7.44 2.16 3.01
C VAL A 52 6.74 1.18 2.07
N ASP A 53 6.72 -0.08 2.49
CA ASP A 53 6.14 -1.16 1.68
C ASP A 53 4.61 -1.14 1.67
N ASN A 54 4.00 -0.73 2.78
CA ASN A 54 2.57 -0.82 3.02
C ASN A 54 1.87 0.51 2.71
N ILE A 55 1.02 0.55 1.68
CA ILE A 55 0.34 1.77 1.23
C ILE A 55 -1.17 1.53 1.15
N ILE A 56 -1.96 2.39 1.80
CA ILE A 56 -3.42 2.44 1.65
C ILE A 56 -3.78 3.60 0.74
N CYS A 57 -4.43 3.29 -0.39
CA CYS A 57 -5.06 4.27 -1.26
C CYS A 57 -6.53 4.41 -0.85
N ALA A 58 -6.83 5.39 0.01
CA ALA A 58 -8.21 5.73 0.33
C ALA A 58 -8.80 6.56 -0.82
N GLN A 59 -9.74 5.99 -1.56
CA GLN A 59 -10.29 6.62 -2.76
C GLN A 59 -11.79 6.88 -2.61
N PRO A 60 -12.27 8.10 -2.94
CA PRO A 60 -13.69 8.39 -2.99
C PRO A 60 -14.29 7.88 -4.29
N PHE A 61 -15.63 7.84 -4.35
CA PHE A 61 -16.37 7.45 -5.54
C PHE A 61 -15.94 8.25 -6.79
N GLY A 62 -15.62 7.55 -7.87
CA GLY A 62 -15.38 8.18 -9.18
C GLY A 62 -14.07 8.95 -9.30
N CYS A 63 -13.10 8.76 -8.39
CA CYS A 63 -11.79 9.38 -8.48
C CYS A 63 -10.93 8.72 -9.57
N LEU A 64 -11.10 9.17 -10.82
CA LEU A 64 -10.33 8.66 -11.97
C LEU A 64 -8.81 8.60 -11.75
N PRO A 65 -8.16 9.59 -11.10
CA PRO A 65 -6.74 9.50 -10.78
C PRO A 65 -6.40 8.28 -9.90
N ASN A 66 -7.17 8.05 -8.83
CA ASN A 66 -6.95 6.89 -7.95
C ASN A 66 -7.29 5.56 -8.65
N HIS A 67 -8.33 5.51 -9.48
CA HIS A 67 -8.70 4.28 -10.17
C HIS A 67 -7.72 3.91 -11.31
N ILE A 68 -7.26 4.90 -12.09
CA ILE A 68 -6.41 4.68 -13.27
C ILE A 68 -4.92 4.76 -12.92
N CYS A 69 -4.46 5.87 -12.33
CA CYS A 69 -3.05 6.06 -12.00
C CYS A 69 -2.63 5.39 -10.70
N GLY A 70 -3.51 5.35 -9.69
CA GLY A 70 -3.22 4.65 -8.43
C GLY A 70 -3.37 3.13 -8.58
N LYS A 71 -4.61 2.65 -8.52
CA LYS A 71 -4.99 1.24 -8.60
C LYS A 71 -4.50 0.57 -9.88
N GLY A 72 -4.59 1.24 -11.03
CA GLY A 72 -4.12 0.69 -12.31
C GLY A 72 -2.60 0.43 -12.34
N MET A 73 -1.80 1.19 -11.59
CA MET A 73 -0.34 1.03 -11.58
C MET A 73 0.18 0.05 -10.53
N MET A 74 -0.65 -0.40 -9.58
CA MET A 74 -0.23 -1.29 -8.48
C MET A 74 0.48 -2.56 -8.96
N SER A 75 0.04 -3.15 -10.07
CA SER A 75 0.71 -4.33 -10.66
C SER A 75 2.11 -4.01 -11.18
N LYS A 76 2.26 -2.87 -11.86
CA LYS A 76 3.53 -2.40 -12.39
C LYS A 76 4.50 -2.02 -11.27
N ILE A 77 4.00 -1.38 -10.21
CA ILE A 77 4.79 -1.07 -9.01
C ILE A 77 5.29 -2.37 -8.36
N ARG A 78 4.41 -3.36 -8.15
CA ARG A 78 4.79 -4.67 -7.59
C ARG A 78 5.82 -5.44 -8.43
N ALA A 79 5.87 -5.22 -9.75
CA ALA A 79 6.89 -5.81 -10.59
C ALA A 79 8.29 -5.21 -10.35
N VAL A 80 8.37 -3.97 -9.87
CA VAL A 80 9.62 -3.28 -9.55
C VAL A 80 9.99 -3.41 -8.07
N TYR A 81 8.98 -3.36 -7.19
CA TYR A 81 9.09 -3.57 -5.75
C TYR A 81 8.22 -4.77 -5.34
N PRO A 82 8.78 -6.00 -5.36
CA PRO A 82 8.03 -7.22 -5.02
C PRO A 82 7.40 -7.18 -3.62
N ASP A 83 8.03 -6.45 -2.70
CA ASP A 83 7.57 -6.26 -1.34
C ASP A 83 6.47 -5.19 -1.21
N ALA A 84 6.08 -4.49 -2.28
CA ALA A 84 5.02 -3.49 -2.21
C ALA A 84 3.65 -4.11 -1.85
N ASN A 85 3.13 -3.76 -0.69
CA ASN A 85 1.80 -4.13 -0.18
C ASN A 85 0.84 -2.93 -0.30
N ILE A 86 0.31 -2.75 -1.51
CA ILE A 86 -0.55 -1.61 -1.85
C ILE A 86 -2.00 -2.07 -2.00
N VAL A 87 -2.90 -1.45 -1.23
CA VAL A 87 -4.35 -1.75 -1.25
C VAL A 87 -5.17 -0.50 -1.56
N ALA A 88 -6.23 -0.68 -2.35
CA ALA A 88 -7.18 0.37 -2.66
C ALA A 88 -8.49 0.17 -1.87
N ILE A 89 -8.94 1.22 -1.19
CA ILE A 89 -10.10 1.17 -0.32
C ILE A 89 -11.09 2.24 -0.75
N ASP A 90 -12.25 1.78 -1.20
CA ASP A 90 -13.33 2.62 -1.69
C ASP A 90 -14.14 3.16 -0.50
N TYR A 91 -14.05 4.46 -0.28
CA TYR A 91 -14.87 5.21 0.66
C TYR A 91 -16.04 5.85 -0.10
N ASP A 92 -16.89 4.98 -0.63
CA ASP A 92 -18.11 5.37 -1.33
C ASP A 92 -19.36 4.91 -0.57
N PRO A 93 -20.54 5.54 -0.77
CA PRO A 93 -21.79 5.13 -0.12
C PRO A 93 -22.26 3.72 -0.52
N SER A 94 -21.78 3.18 -1.64
CA SER A 94 -22.10 1.83 -2.11
C SER A 94 -21.28 0.73 -1.45
N ALA A 95 -20.14 1.07 -0.82
CA ALA A 95 -19.24 0.18 -0.16
C ALA A 95 -19.62 0.05 1.31
N THR A 96 -19.74 -1.18 1.78
CA THR A 96 -20.04 -1.43 3.19
C THR A 96 -18.83 -1.08 4.05
N ARG A 97 -19.10 -0.58 5.26
CA ARG A 97 -18.07 -0.40 6.29
C ARG A 97 -17.28 -1.69 6.54
N VAL A 98 -17.96 -2.84 6.53
CA VAL A 98 -17.34 -4.15 6.70
C VAL A 98 -16.32 -4.45 5.59
N ASN A 99 -16.63 -4.11 4.32
CA ASN A 99 -15.68 -4.27 3.22
C ASN A 99 -14.42 -3.40 3.40
N GLN A 100 -14.57 -2.16 3.87
CA GLN A 100 -13.44 -1.27 4.17
C GLN A 100 -12.57 -1.84 5.29
N GLU A 101 -13.19 -2.24 6.41
CA GLU A 101 -12.48 -2.82 7.55
C GLU A 101 -11.76 -4.12 7.17
N ASN A 102 -12.38 -5.00 6.38
CA ASN A 102 -11.78 -6.26 5.95
C ASN A 102 -10.54 -6.03 5.08
N ARG A 103 -10.55 -5.05 4.17
CA ARG A 103 -9.36 -4.73 3.35
C ARG A 103 -8.21 -4.20 4.19
N ILE A 104 -8.49 -3.35 5.19
CA ILE A 104 -7.47 -2.85 6.12
C ILE A 104 -6.90 -3.99 6.96
N LYS A 105 -7.77 -4.81 7.57
CA LYS A 105 -7.37 -5.96 8.39
C LYS A 105 -6.50 -6.93 7.59
N LEU A 106 -6.88 -7.21 6.36
CA LEU A 106 -6.14 -8.10 5.48
C LEU A 106 -4.75 -7.54 5.15
N MET A 107 -4.68 -6.26 4.76
CA MET A 107 -3.41 -5.60 4.50
C MET A 107 -2.48 -5.65 5.72
N LEU A 108 -3.01 -5.36 6.91
CA LEU A 108 -2.25 -5.40 8.17
C LEU A 108 -1.80 -6.81 8.55
N SER A 109 -2.59 -7.84 8.25
CA SER A 109 -2.18 -9.25 8.47
C SER A 109 -0.93 -9.57 7.65
N VAL A 110 -0.92 -9.20 6.37
CA VAL A 110 0.24 -9.38 5.48
C VAL A 110 1.44 -8.59 5.99
N ALA A 111 1.23 -7.33 6.40
CA ALA A 111 2.28 -6.50 6.97
C ALA A 111 2.90 -7.15 8.22
N LYS A 112 2.06 -7.73 9.10
CA LYS A 112 2.50 -8.41 10.32
C LYS A 112 3.26 -9.70 10.01
N GLU A 113 2.79 -10.51 9.07
CA GLU A 113 3.47 -11.74 8.66
C GLU A 113 4.88 -11.46 8.14
N ARG A 114 5.07 -10.36 7.41
CA ARG A 114 6.38 -9.95 6.88
C ARG A 114 7.35 -9.41 7.93
N LEU A 115 6.87 -9.01 9.11
CA LEU A 115 7.71 -8.64 10.24
C LEU A 115 8.23 -9.85 11.03
N LEU A 116 7.61 -11.02 10.86
CA LEU A 116 8.06 -12.24 11.51
C LEU A 116 9.29 -12.81 10.80
N PRO A 117 10.21 -13.50 11.52
CA PRO A 117 11.34 -14.16 10.89
C PRO A 117 10.85 -15.12 9.79
N VAL A 118 11.32 -14.93 8.57
CA VAL A 118 11.00 -15.83 7.46
C VAL A 118 11.69 -17.16 7.73
N ASP A 119 10.92 -18.21 8.03
CA ASP A 119 11.44 -19.58 8.00
C ASP A 119 11.69 -19.94 6.53
N PRO A 120 12.95 -20.18 6.12
CA PRO A 120 13.29 -20.49 4.73
C PRO A 120 12.63 -21.78 4.20
N ASN A 121 12.02 -22.60 5.06
CA ASN A 121 11.33 -23.84 4.67
C ASN A 121 9.81 -23.66 4.48
N VAL A 122 9.25 -22.50 4.81
CA VAL A 122 7.83 -22.22 4.66
C VAL A 122 7.62 -21.45 3.35
N LYS A 123 6.93 -22.07 2.38
CA LYS A 123 6.47 -21.34 1.19
C LYS A 123 5.57 -20.19 1.66
N GLN A 124 5.94 -18.96 1.32
CA GLN A 124 5.09 -17.80 1.59
C GLN A 124 3.70 -18.07 0.99
N PRO A 125 2.62 -17.88 1.78
CA PRO A 125 1.28 -18.17 1.31
C PRO A 125 0.97 -17.31 0.08
N VAL A 126 0.61 -17.97 -1.01
CA VAL A 126 -0.01 -17.32 -2.16
C VAL A 126 -1.46 -17.11 -1.78
N PHE A 127 -1.95 -15.89 -1.92
CA PHE A 127 -3.30 -15.49 -1.52
C PHE A 127 -4.38 -16.34 -2.21
N ASP A 128 -4.93 -17.30 -1.47
CA ASP A 128 -6.13 -18.06 -1.82
C ASP A 128 -7.20 -17.91 -0.72
N ALA A 129 -8.38 -18.49 -0.95
CA ALA A 129 -9.51 -18.40 -0.03
C ALA A 129 -9.22 -19.03 1.34
N GLN A 130 -8.25 -19.94 1.45
CA GLN A 130 -7.90 -20.64 2.69
C GLN A 130 -7.20 -19.70 3.67
N VAL A 131 -6.29 -18.85 3.18
CA VAL A 131 -5.59 -17.83 3.99
C VAL A 131 -6.59 -16.86 4.65
N GLN A 132 -7.70 -16.55 3.98
CA GLN A 132 -8.72 -15.66 4.52
C GLN A 132 -9.49 -16.28 5.71
N GLU A 133 -9.75 -17.58 5.69
CA GLU A 133 -10.38 -18.29 6.81
C GLU A 133 -9.44 -18.43 8.01
N ASP A 134 -8.17 -18.76 7.77
CA ASP A 134 -7.17 -18.95 8.82
C ASP A 134 -6.87 -17.64 9.58
N VAL A 135 -6.76 -16.53 8.83
CA VAL A 135 -6.60 -15.19 9.40
C VAL A 135 -7.85 -14.80 10.21
N TYR A 136 -9.06 -15.05 9.68
CA TYR A 136 -10.29 -14.77 10.40
C TYR A 136 -10.41 -15.57 11.71
N ALA A 137 -10.02 -16.84 11.71
CA ALA A 137 -9.97 -17.69 12.90
C ALA A 137 -8.96 -17.17 13.95
N ALA A 138 -7.78 -16.71 13.50
CA ALA A 138 -6.75 -16.17 14.40
C ALA A 138 -7.17 -14.85 15.08
N PHE A 139 -7.97 -14.02 14.40
CA PHE A 139 -8.47 -12.77 14.96
C PHE A 139 -9.76 -12.92 15.78
N THR A 140 -10.50 -14.03 15.64
CA THR A 140 -11.78 -14.25 16.33
C THR A 140 -11.66 -15.07 17.62
N ASN A 141 -10.50 -15.68 17.91
CA ASN A 141 -10.25 -16.43 19.14
C ASN A 141 -9.18 -15.76 20.04
N PRO A 142 -9.55 -14.77 20.87
CA PRO A 142 -8.61 -14.12 21.78
C PRO A 142 -8.32 -14.92 23.08
N ILE A 143 -8.73 -16.19 23.22
CA ILE A 143 -8.79 -16.85 24.55
C ILE A 143 -7.77 -17.99 24.81
N THR A 144 -7.08 -18.58 23.82
CA THR A 144 -6.26 -19.79 24.09
C THR A 144 -4.75 -19.57 24.25
N ALA A 145 -4.25 -18.32 24.30
CA ALA A 145 -2.81 -18.07 24.40
C ALA A 145 -2.23 -18.03 25.83
N ASN A 146 -2.94 -18.50 26.86
CA ASN A 146 -2.40 -18.65 28.22
C ASN A 146 -3.10 -19.78 28.99
N THR A 147 -2.70 -21.02 28.72
CA THR A 147 -2.71 -22.16 29.66
C THR A 147 -1.50 -23.03 29.37
#